data_AF-A0A7H1B1W5-F1
#
_entry.id   AF-A0A7H1B1W5-F1
#
_cell.length_a   1.000
_cell.length_b   1.000
_cell.length_c   1.000
_cell.angle_alpha   90.00
_cell.angle_beta   90.00
_cell.angle_gamma   90.00
#
_symmetry.space_group_name_H-M   'P 1'
#
loop_
_entity.id
_entity.type
_entity.pdbx_description
1 polymer ?
#
loop_
_entity_poly.entity_id
_entity_poly.type
_entity_poly.pdbx_seq_one_letter_code
_entity_poly.pdbx_strand_id
1 'polypeptide(L)'
;MWRRTTPDPSNPLLRKADRTRARMRSALVPVCLVAVACGGTAGGAAWDEGRRSAAEVAQHRHLLPATTVSPRIYRSAAQPESAPDIVARATWHDRAGRVHTGTVPVTATTRTGDTVMTWTDDRGNAAGAPPGTTDITMAAIGYGVGASCVVALAAGAFVRVRLRRVDARCARDWAAEWAEVEPAWSGRLRRGPGQGPGED
;
A
#
# COMPACT_ATOMS: atom_id res chain seq x y z
N MET A 1 -24.56 29.29 -20.68
CA MET A 1 -24.53 28.08 -21.53
C MET A 1 -23.08 27.89 -22.03
N TRP A 2 -22.25 27.16 -21.29
CA TRP A 2 -20.84 26.96 -21.64
C TRP A 2 -20.72 25.81 -22.64
N ARG A 3 -20.51 26.11 -23.93
CA ARG A 3 -20.20 25.07 -24.92
C ARG A 3 -18.82 24.50 -24.60
N ARG A 4 -18.77 23.24 -24.17
CA ARG A 4 -17.55 22.43 -24.24
C ARG A 4 -17.25 22.21 -25.72
N THR A 5 -16.43 23.08 -26.31
CA THR A 5 -15.76 22.76 -27.56
C THR A 5 -14.79 21.63 -27.26
N THR A 6 -15.18 20.40 -27.60
CA THR A 6 -14.24 19.28 -27.73
C THR A 6 -13.14 19.72 -28.70
N PRO A 7 -11.87 19.78 -28.28
CA PRO A 7 -10.80 20.25 -29.15
C PRO A 7 -10.68 19.33 -30.37
N ASP A 8 -10.64 19.93 -31.56
CA ASP A 8 -10.45 19.22 -32.82
C ASP A 8 -9.05 18.56 -32.85
N PRO A 9 -8.96 17.22 -32.97
CA PRO A 9 -7.68 16.50 -32.98
C PRO A 9 -6.81 16.80 -34.21
N SER A 10 -7.36 17.47 -35.23
CA SER A 10 -6.67 17.79 -36.49
C SER A 10 -6.02 19.18 -36.52
N ASN A 11 -6.21 20.01 -35.49
CA ASN A 11 -5.63 21.35 -35.46
C ASN A 11 -4.10 21.29 -35.19
N PRO A 12 -3.23 21.75 -36.13
CA PRO A 12 -1.78 21.71 -35.99
C PRO A 12 -1.25 22.64 -34.87
N LEU A 13 -2.07 23.59 -34.39
CA LEU A 13 -1.75 24.48 -33.27
C LEU A 13 -2.13 23.90 -31.89
N LEU A 14 -2.95 22.84 -31.83
CA LEU A 14 -3.25 22.09 -30.59
C LEU A 14 -2.07 21.17 -30.26
N ARG A 15 -1.08 21.83 -29.67
CA ARG A 15 0.25 21.41 -29.19
C ARG A 15 0.25 19.98 -28.62
N LYS A 16 1.31 19.21 -28.91
CA LYS A 16 1.61 17.89 -28.30
C LYS A 16 1.35 17.83 -26.77
N ALA A 17 1.53 18.97 -26.07
CA ALA A 17 1.23 19.14 -24.65
C ALA A 17 -0.26 18.89 -24.27
N ASP A 18 -1.23 19.30 -25.09
CA ASP A 18 -2.65 19.05 -24.81
C ASP A 18 -3.02 17.58 -25.07
N ARG A 19 -2.40 16.97 -26.09
CA ARG A 19 -2.51 15.52 -26.34
C ARG A 19 -1.91 14.70 -25.20
N THR A 20 -0.83 15.18 -24.59
CA THR A 20 -0.22 14.61 -23.39
C THR A 20 -1.15 14.70 -22.17
N ARG A 21 -1.78 15.86 -21.93
CA ARG A 21 -2.78 16.02 -20.85
C ARG A 21 -4.00 15.12 -21.05
N ALA A 22 -4.49 15.00 -22.29
CA ALA A 22 -5.58 14.09 -22.63
C ALA A 22 -5.18 12.62 -22.41
N ARG A 23 -3.97 12.21 -22.82
CA ARG A 23 -3.43 10.87 -22.60
C ARG A 23 -3.22 10.54 -21.12
N MET A 24 -2.84 11.52 -20.29
CA MET A 24 -2.68 11.31 -18.85
C MET A 24 -4.03 11.07 -18.17
N ARG A 25 -5.09 11.78 -18.58
CA ARG A 25 -6.46 11.48 -18.15
C ARG A 25 -6.91 10.11 -18.58
N SER A 26 -6.64 9.69 -19.82
CA SER A 26 -7.02 8.37 -20.29
C SER A 26 -6.20 7.25 -19.67
N ALA A 27 -4.94 7.51 -19.26
CA ALA A 27 -4.07 6.54 -18.59
C ALA A 27 -4.44 6.32 -17.11
N LEU A 28 -5.16 7.27 -16.48
CA LEU A 28 -5.60 7.11 -15.10
C LEU A 28 -6.53 5.90 -14.91
N VAL A 29 -7.47 5.71 -15.84
CA VAL A 29 -8.43 4.59 -15.80
C VAL A 29 -7.75 3.23 -15.79
N PRO A 30 -6.88 2.86 -16.77
CA PRO A 30 -6.21 1.57 -16.77
C PRO A 30 -5.26 1.40 -15.57
N VAL A 31 -4.61 2.47 -15.09
CA VAL A 31 -3.77 2.41 -13.89
C VAL A 31 -4.59 2.04 -12.66
N CYS A 32 -5.75 2.69 -12.47
CA CYS A 32 -6.65 2.36 -11.37
C CYS A 32 -7.16 0.92 -11.48
N LEU A 33 -7.53 0.45 -12.69
CA LEU A 33 -7.99 -0.92 -12.89
C LEU A 33 -6.91 -1.95 -12.54
N VAL A 34 -5.68 -1.74 -12.99
CA VAL A 34 -4.55 -2.64 -12.67
C VAL A 34 -4.24 -2.60 -11.18
N ALA A 35 -4.25 -1.42 -10.55
CA ALA A 35 -4.04 -1.29 -9.11
C ALA A 35 -5.10 -2.06 -8.31
N VAL A 36 -6.38 -1.93 -8.65
CA VAL A 36 -7.48 -2.66 -8.00
C VAL A 36 -7.35 -4.16 -8.22
N ALA A 37 -7.02 -4.62 -9.43
CA ALA A 37 -6.83 -6.04 -9.70
C ALA A 37 -5.66 -6.63 -8.90
N CYS A 38 -4.52 -5.94 -8.85
CA CYS A 38 -3.36 -6.35 -8.05
C CYS A 38 -3.68 -6.32 -6.55
N GLY A 39 -4.40 -5.31 -6.07
CA GLY A 39 -4.84 -5.23 -4.68
C GLY A 39 -5.78 -6.36 -4.29
N GLY A 40 -6.78 -6.66 -5.14
CA GLY A 40 -7.72 -7.74 -4.91
C GLY A 40 -7.05 -9.12 -4.90
N THR A 41 -6.11 -9.36 -5.82
CA THR A 41 -5.35 -10.63 -5.85
C THR A 41 -4.42 -10.80 -4.65
N ALA A 42 -3.69 -9.75 -4.26
CA ALA A 42 -2.83 -9.78 -3.07
C ALA A 42 -3.63 -9.95 -1.78
N GLY A 43 -4.74 -9.22 -1.63
CA GLY A 43 -5.63 -9.33 -0.47
C GLY A 43 -6.30 -10.71 -0.41
N GLY A 44 -6.77 -11.23 -1.54
CA GLY A 44 -7.35 -12.58 -1.62
C GLY A 44 -6.34 -13.67 -1.25
N ALA A 45 -5.11 -13.60 -1.76
CA ALA A 45 -4.06 -14.54 -1.43
C ALA A 45 -3.70 -14.51 0.07
N ALA A 46 -3.60 -13.31 0.66
CA ALA A 46 -3.34 -13.16 2.10
C ALA A 46 -4.50 -13.68 2.96
N TRP A 47 -5.74 -13.50 2.50
CA TRP A 47 -6.93 -14.04 3.16
C TRP A 47 -6.95 -15.57 3.14
N ASP A 48 -6.71 -16.18 1.99
CA ASP A 48 -6.70 -17.64 1.83
C ASP A 48 -5.56 -18.26 2.65
N GLU A 49 -4.38 -17.66 2.64
CA GLU A 49 -3.25 -18.09 3.46
C GLU A 49 -3.58 -18.03 4.95
N GLY A 50 -4.09 -16.88 5.42
CA GLY A 50 -4.47 -16.72 6.83
C GLY A 50 -5.55 -17.71 7.28
N ARG A 51 -6.51 -18.01 6.39
CA ARG A 51 -7.54 -19.04 6.66
C ARG A 51 -6.95 -20.44 6.74
N ARG A 52 -6.04 -20.80 5.83
CA ARG A 52 -5.38 -22.11 5.85
C ARG A 52 -4.54 -22.27 7.11
N SER A 53 -3.71 -21.28 7.44
CA SER A 53 -2.90 -21.32 8.66
C SER A 53 -3.78 -21.36 9.91
N ALA A 54 -4.88 -20.63 9.95
CA ALA A 54 -5.80 -20.65 11.08
C ALA A 54 -6.51 -22.01 11.22
N ALA A 55 -6.88 -22.65 10.11
CA ALA A 55 -7.47 -23.98 10.12
C ALA A 55 -6.48 -25.05 10.61
N GLU A 56 -5.23 -24.99 10.14
CA GLU A 56 -4.15 -25.88 10.60
C GLU A 56 -3.87 -25.68 12.09
N VAL A 57 -3.76 -24.42 12.55
CA VAL A 57 -3.57 -24.12 13.97
C VAL A 57 -4.77 -24.59 14.78
N ALA A 58 -6.00 -24.37 14.32
CA ALA A 58 -7.21 -24.80 15.03
C ALA A 58 -7.29 -26.33 15.21
N GLN A 59 -6.75 -27.13 14.29
CA GLN A 59 -6.68 -28.59 14.45
C GLN A 59 -5.79 -29.04 15.62
N HIS A 60 -4.74 -28.26 15.90
CA HIS A 60 -3.74 -28.55 16.94
C HIS A 60 -3.96 -27.69 18.21
N ARG A 61 -5.12 -27.03 18.33
CA ARG A 61 -5.47 -26.17 19.46
C ARG A 61 -6.73 -26.65 20.14
N HIS A 62 -6.62 -26.86 21.46
CA HIS A 62 -7.70 -27.40 22.28
C HIS A 62 -8.11 -26.39 23.34
N LEU A 63 -9.42 -26.14 23.44
CA LEU A 63 -9.99 -25.26 24.44
C LEU A 63 -10.23 -26.05 25.73
N LEU A 64 -9.54 -25.71 26.82
CA LEU A 64 -9.65 -26.41 28.11
C LEU A 64 -9.97 -25.43 29.25
N PRO A 65 -10.73 -25.87 30.27
CA PRO A 65 -10.98 -25.07 31.45
C PRO A 65 -9.69 -24.96 32.28
N ALA A 66 -9.31 -23.73 32.64
CA ALA A 66 -8.19 -23.41 33.49
C ALA A 66 -8.67 -22.62 34.72
N THR A 67 -8.14 -22.94 35.90
CA THR A 67 -8.47 -22.23 37.14
C THR A 67 -7.39 -21.20 37.44
N THR A 68 -7.81 -19.96 37.68
CA THR A 68 -6.89 -18.85 37.91
C THR A 68 -6.26 -18.96 39.30
N VAL A 69 -4.93 -18.97 39.40
CA VAL A 69 -4.19 -19.10 40.69
C VAL A 69 -3.49 -17.82 41.12
N SER A 70 -3.51 -16.77 40.29
CA SER A 70 -2.91 -15.47 40.62
C SER A 70 -3.77 -14.30 40.15
N PRO A 71 -3.67 -13.13 40.80
CA PRO A 71 -4.38 -11.94 40.34
C PRO A 71 -3.94 -11.55 38.92
N ARG A 72 -4.87 -10.92 38.19
CA ARG A 72 -4.64 -10.41 36.84
C ARG A 72 -3.58 -9.30 36.84
N ILE A 73 -2.78 -9.27 35.78
CA ILE A 73 -1.78 -8.24 35.52
C ILE A 73 -1.97 -7.72 34.09
N TYR A 74 -1.65 -6.45 33.88
CA TYR A 74 -1.57 -5.86 32.54
C TYR A 74 -0.18 -6.12 31.97
N ARG A 75 -0.12 -6.77 30.82
CA ARG A 75 1.09 -6.99 30.05
C ARG A 75 1.07 -6.05 28.84
N SER A 76 2.19 -5.40 28.58
CA SER A 76 2.35 -4.62 27.35
C SER A 76 2.17 -5.54 26.15
N ALA A 77 1.34 -5.13 25.19
CA ALA A 77 1.16 -5.89 23.96
C ALA A 77 2.49 -5.98 23.20
N ALA A 78 2.68 -7.06 22.45
CA ALA A 78 3.89 -7.24 21.64
C ALA A 78 4.03 -6.16 20.55
N GLN A 79 2.92 -5.55 20.13
CA GLN A 79 2.88 -4.49 19.13
C GLN A 79 2.56 -3.14 19.79
N PRO A 80 3.33 -2.07 19.52
CA PRO A 80 3.14 -0.75 20.15
C PRO A 80 1.74 -0.15 19.95
N GLU A 81 1.10 -0.44 18.80
CA GLU A 81 -0.25 0.03 18.48
C GLU A 81 -1.40 -0.82 19.07
N SER A 82 -1.10 -1.91 19.79
CA SER A 82 -2.13 -2.80 20.35
C SER A 82 -2.47 -2.47 21.80
N ALA A 83 -3.75 -2.68 22.17
CA ALA A 83 -4.19 -2.55 23.55
C ALA A 83 -3.45 -3.54 24.46
N PRO A 84 -3.10 -3.17 25.70
CA PRO A 84 -2.39 -4.06 26.62
C PRO A 84 -3.20 -5.32 26.94
N ASP A 85 -2.53 -6.46 26.90
CA ASP A 85 -3.13 -7.76 27.22
C ASP A 85 -3.33 -7.91 28.72
N ILE A 86 -4.52 -8.35 29.13
CA ILE A 86 -4.80 -8.71 30.52
C ILE A 86 -4.53 -10.20 30.69
N VAL A 87 -3.59 -10.56 31.56
CA VAL A 87 -3.17 -11.96 31.75
C VAL A 87 -3.16 -12.35 33.22
N ALA A 88 -3.37 -13.64 33.50
CA ALA A 88 -3.24 -14.20 34.85
C ALA A 88 -2.54 -15.56 34.80
N ARG A 89 -1.95 -15.99 35.93
CA ARG A 89 -1.44 -17.36 36.05
C ARG A 89 -2.62 -18.29 36.34
N ALA A 90 -2.74 -19.37 35.58
CA ALA A 90 -3.78 -20.37 35.75
C ALA A 90 -3.20 -21.80 35.69
N THR A 91 -3.94 -22.74 36.25
CA THR A 91 -3.65 -24.18 36.22
C THR A 91 -4.74 -24.91 35.46
N TRP A 92 -4.37 -25.85 34.59
CA TRP A 92 -5.31 -26.69 33.84
C TRP A 92 -4.81 -28.12 33.79
N HIS A 93 -5.70 -29.05 33.46
CA HIS A 93 -5.35 -30.44 33.19
C HIS A 93 -5.29 -30.67 31.69
N ASP A 94 -4.23 -31.33 31.21
CA ASP A 94 -4.21 -31.82 29.83
C ASP A 94 -5.17 -33.02 29.66
N ARG A 95 -5.36 -33.47 28.40
CA ARG A 95 -6.19 -34.65 28.11
C ARG A 95 -5.67 -35.95 28.75
N ALA A 96 -4.39 -35.99 29.14
CA ALA A 96 -3.79 -37.12 29.87
C ALA A 96 -3.90 -36.96 31.39
N GLY A 97 -4.58 -35.92 31.88
CA GLY A 97 -4.80 -35.63 33.30
C GLY A 97 -3.65 -34.92 34.00
N ARG A 98 -2.55 -34.59 33.31
CA ARG A 98 -1.39 -33.91 33.92
C ARG A 98 -1.72 -32.45 34.17
N VAL A 99 -1.30 -31.97 35.34
CA VAL A 99 -1.46 -30.58 35.75
C VAL A 99 -0.40 -29.72 35.07
N HIS A 100 -0.85 -28.69 34.37
CA HIS A 100 -0.01 -27.67 33.75
C HIS A 100 -0.29 -26.32 34.41
N THR A 101 0.73 -25.46 34.45
CA THR A 101 0.64 -24.10 34.98
C THR A 101 1.25 -23.13 33.98
N GLY A 102 0.58 -22.02 33.71
CA GLY A 102 1.08 -21.02 32.77
C GLY A 102 0.31 -19.70 32.82
N THR A 103 0.76 -18.74 32.02
CA THR A 103 0.10 -17.44 31.87
C THR A 103 -0.93 -17.52 30.76
N VAL A 104 -2.18 -17.17 31.07
CA VAL A 104 -3.30 -17.23 30.13
C VAL A 104 -3.97 -15.84 30.01
N PRO A 105 -4.51 -15.48 28.83
CA PRO A 105 -5.28 -14.27 28.67
C PRO A 105 -6.61 -14.36 29.45
N VAL A 106 -6.98 -13.30 30.15
CA VAL A 106 -8.20 -13.22 30.97
C VAL A 106 -8.92 -11.89 30.76
N THR A 107 -10.19 -11.81 31.13
CA THR A 107 -10.94 -10.55 31.10
C THR A 107 -10.66 -9.70 32.35
N ALA A 108 -10.92 -8.39 32.24
CA ALA A 108 -10.71 -7.43 33.34
C ALA A 108 -11.53 -7.77 34.61
N THR A 109 -12.58 -8.58 34.49
CA THR A 109 -13.48 -8.99 35.57
C THR A 109 -13.02 -10.26 36.30
N THR A 110 -12.04 -11.01 35.76
CA THR A 110 -11.59 -12.28 36.33
C THR A 110 -10.90 -12.10 37.70
N ARG A 111 -11.25 -12.96 38.64
CA ARG A 111 -10.68 -13.07 39.99
C ARG A 111 -9.86 -14.35 40.15
N THR A 112 -9.00 -14.38 41.17
CA THR A 112 -8.32 -15.60 41.59
C THR A 112 -9.35 -16.65 42.00
N GLY A 113 -9.21 -17.87 41.49
CA GLY A 113 -10.14 -18.98 41.68
C GLY A 113 -11.16 -19.15 40.56
N ASP A 114 -11.31 -18.19 39.66
CA ASP A 114 -12.27 -18.30 38.56
C ASP A 114 -11.80 -19.29 37.49
N THR A 115 -12.76 -20.03 36.93
CA THR A 115 -12.56 -20.90 35.77
C THR A 115 -12.65 -20.08 34.48
N VAL A 116 -11.56 -20.07 33.72
CA VAL A 116 -11.44 -19.41 32.40
C VAL A 116 -11.11 -20.43 31.32
N MET A 117 -11.57 -20.21 30.09
CA MET A 117 -11.21 -21.08 28.97
C MET A 117 -9.86 -20.66 28.40
N THR A 118 -8.93 -21.61 28.27
CA THR A 118 -7.61 -21.37 27.68
C THR A 118 -7.34 -22.27 26.48
N TRP A 119 -6.56 -21.78 25.53
CA TRP A 119 -6.11 -22.54 24.38
C TRP A 119 -4.81 -23.27 24.71
N THR A 120 -4.75 -24.56 24.38
CA THR A 120 -3.59 -25.42 24.60
C THR A 120 -3.15 -26.10 23.31
N ASP A 121 -1.85 -26.38 23.18
CA ASP A 121 -1.32 -27.20 22.08
C ASP A 121 -1.47 -28.71 22.37
N ASP A 122 -1.13 -29.56 21.41
CA ASP A 122 -1.18 -31.03 21.59
C ASP A 122 -0.22 -31.56 22.66
N ARG A 123 0.76 -30.76 23.08
CA ARG A 123 1.69 -31.10 24.17
C ARG A 123 1.16 -30.66 25.53
N GLY A 124 0.02 -29.96 25.58
CA GLY A 124 -0.62 -29.45 26.80
C GLY A 124 -0.11 -28.08 27.25
N ASN A 125 0.75 -27.42 26.48
CA ASN A 125 1.27 -26.09 26.80
C ASN A 125 0.22 -25.01 26.48
N ALA A 126 0.22 -23.93 27.27
CA ALA A 126 -0.57 -22.74 26.96
C ALA A 126 -0.13 -22.14 25.63
N ALA A 127 -1.09 -21.92 24.73
CA ALA A 127 -0.86 -21.36 23.43
C ALA A 127 -1.86 -20.23 23.15
N GLY A 128 -1.50 -19.30 22.26
CA GLY A 128 -2.42 -18.23 21.87
C GLY A 128 -3.71 -18.76 21.23
N ALA A 129 -4.73 -17.92 21.13
CA ALA A 129 -5.88 -18.25 20.29
C ALA A 129 -5.44 -18.41 18.83
N PRO A 130 -6.09 -19.27 18.04
CA PRO A 130 -5.95 -19.24 16.59
C PRO A 130 -6.24 -17.81 16.07
N PRO A 131 -5.56 -17.35 15.00
CA PRO A 131 -5.82 -16.04 14.41
C PRO A 131 -7.31 -15.86 14.13
N GLY A 132 -7.89 -14.76 14.62
CA GLY A 132 -9.30 -14.47 14.40
C GLY A 132 -9.58 -14.09 12.95
N THR A 133 -10.82 -14.29 12.50
CA THR A 133 -11.27 -13.87 11.17
C THR A 133 -11.00 -12.37 10.94
N THR A 134 -11.14 -11.53 11.98
CA THR A 134 -10.86 -10.09 11.92
C THR A 134 -9.39 -9.80 11.64
N ASP A 135 -8.47 -10.50 12.32
CA ASP A 135 -7.02 -10.28 12.14
C ASP A 135 -6.59 -10.66 10.72
N ILE A 136 -7.11 -11.80 10.22
CA ILE A 136 -6.90 -12.24 8.84
C ILE A 136 -7.49 -11.21 7.85
N THR A 137 -8.63 -10.60 8.18
CA THR A 137 -9.29 -9.59 7.33
C THR A 137 -8.43 -8.34 7.25
N MET A 138 -7.97 -7.85 8.40
CA MET A 138 -7.17 -6.63 8.49
C MET A 138 -5.82 -6.81 7.80
N ALA A 139 -5.17 -7.96 7.98
CA ALA A 139 -3.96 -8.30 7.24
C ALA A 139 -4.21 -8.31 5.73
N ALA A 140 -5.26 -9.00 5.28
CA ALA A 140 -5.63 -9.06 3.86
C ALA A 140 -5.92 -7.68 3.24
N ILE A 141 -6.66 -6.82 3.96
CA ILE A 141 -6.91 -5.44 3.54
C ILE A 141 -5.59 -4.66 3.48
N GLY A 142 -4.75 -4.78 4.49
CA GLY A 142 -3.44 -4.12 4.54
C GLY A 142 -2.57 -4.48 3.34
N TYR A 143 -2.44 -5.77 3.04
CA TYR A 143 -1.72 -6.25 1.85
C TYR A 143 -2.34 -5.75 0.55
N GLY A 144 -3.68 -5.81 0.43
CA GLY A 144 -4.39 -5.34 -0.76
C GLY A 144 -4.22 -3.85 -1.03
N VAL A 145 -4.34 -3.02 0.02
CA VAL A 145 -4.13 -1.57 -0.06
C VAL A 145 -2.66 -1.27 -0.36
N GLY A 146 -1.73 -1.91 0.34
CA GLY A 146 -0.29 -1.73 0.11
C GLY A 146 0.11 -2.06 -1.33
N ALA A 147 -0.32 -3.21 -1.84
CA ALA A 147 -0.07 -3.61 -3.23
C ALA A 147 -0.68 -2.62 -4.23
N SER A 148 -1.92 -2.18 -4.00
CA SER A 148 -2.58 -1.17 -4.84
C SER A 148 -1.80 0.14 -4.89
N CYS A 149 -1.33 0.62 -3.73
CA CYS A 149 -0.55 1.84 -3.62
C CYS A 149 0.78 1.72 -4.38
N VAL A 150 1.52 0.62 -4.21
CA VAL A 150 2.79 0.40 -4.91
C VAL A 150 2.59 0.39 -6.42
N VAL A 151 1.57 -0.32 -6.91
CA VAL A 151 1.26 -0.39 -8.35
C VAL A 151 0.85 0.97 -8.90
N ALA A 152 -0.03 1.69 -8.19
CA ALA A 152 -0.45 3.03 -8.60
C ALA A 152 0.71 4.03 -8.66
N LEU A 153 1.61 4.00 -7.66
CA LEU A 153 2.80 4.84 -7.63
C LEU A 153 3.78 4.49 -8.75
N ALA A 154 4.06 3.21 -8.96
CA ALA A 154 4.95 2.75 -10.03
C ALA A 154 4.42 3.13 -11.41
N ALA A 155 3.13 2.90 -11.67
CA ALA A 155 2.50 3.26 -12.91
C ALA A 155 2.43 4.78 -13.12
N GLY A 156 2.11 5.55 -12.07
CA GLY A 156 2.14 7.01 -12.10
C GLY A 156 3.53 7.56 -12.40
N ALA A 157 4.57 7.00 -11.78
CA ALA A 157 5.96 7.35 -12.06
C ALA A 157 6.35 7.03 -13.51
N PHE A 158 5.99 5.84 -14.01
CA PHE A 158 6.26 5.44 -15.39
C PHE A 158 5.61 6.40 -16.39
N VAL A 159 4.32 6.70 -16.22
CA VAL A 159 3.59 7.66 -17.06
C VAL A 159 4.29 9.02 -17.01
N ARG A 160 4.59 9.56 -15.82
CA ARG A 160 5.24 10.86 -15.66
C ARG A 160 6.60 10.93 -16.36
N VAL A 161 7.43 9.88 -16.25
CA VAL A 161 8.74 9.82 -16.93
C VAL A 161 8.57 9.81 -18.44
N ARG A 162 7.61 9.03 -18.96
CA ARG A 162 7.31 9.00 -20.40
C ARG A 162 6.88 10.37 -20.90
N LEU A 163 6.02 11.07 -20.16
CA LEU A 163 5.57 12.42 -20.53
C LEU A 163 6.73 13.41 -20.55
N ARG A 164 7.55 13.46 -19.50
CA ARG A 164 8.72 14.34 -19.46
C ARG A 164 9.68 14.10 -20.61
N ARG A 165 9.87 12.84 -21.04
CA ARG A 165 10.70 12.52 -22.20
C ARG A 165 10.10 13.04 -23.51
N VAL A 166 8.78 13.02 -23.65
CA VAL A 166 8.09 13.57 -24.83
C VAL A 166 8.16 15.09 -24.82
N ASP A 167 7.90 15.73 -23.67
CA ASP A 167 7.95 17.18 -23.52
C ASP A 167 9.36 17.73 -23.77
N ALA A 168 10.39 17.06 -23.24
CA ALA A 168 11.79 17.45 -23.46
C ALA A 168 12.21 17.34 -24.93
N ARG A 169 11.77 16.30 -25.66
CA ARG A 169 12.01 16.20 -27.11
C ARG A 169 11.33 17.32 -27.86
N CYS A 170 10.05 17.56 -27.57
CA CYS A 170 9.30 18.62 -28.21
C CYS A 170 9.92 20.01 -27.97
N ALA A 171 10.43 20.26 -26.76
CA ALA A 171 11.12 21.50 -26.43
C ALA A 171 12.44 21.65 -27.19
N ARG A 172 13.19 20.55 -27.38
CA ARG A 172 14.42 20.54 -28.19
C ARG A 172 14.13 20.78 -29.67
N ASP A 173 13.10 20.13 -30.22
CA ASP A 173 12.68 20.33 -31.61
C ASP A 173 12.31 21.80 -31.84
N TRP A 174 11.52 22.38 -30.94
CA TRP A 174 11.19 23.81 -30.97
C TRP A 174 12.43 24.70 -30.87
N ALA A 175 13.37 24.42 -29.98
CA ALA A 175 14.57 25.23 -29.84
C ALA A 175 15.44 25.21 -31.12
N ALA A 176 15.48 24.08 -31.83
CA ALA A 176 16.15 23.96 -33.12
C ALA A 176 15.46 24.78 -34.21
N GLU A 177 14.13 24.64 -34.35
CA GLU A 177 13.33 25.42 -35.32
C GLU A 177 13.44 26.93 -35.04
N TRP A 178 13.38 27.33 -33.76
CA TRP A 178 13.58 28.72 -33.39
C TRP A 178 14.98 29.22 -33.75
N ALA A 179 16.05 28.46 -33.52
CA ALA A 179 17.41 28.87 -33.86
C ALA A 179 17.62 29.12 -35.38
N GLU A 180 16.84 28.47 -36.24
CA GLU A 180 16.87 28.70 -37.69
C GLU A 180 16.17 30.00 -38.09
N VAL A 181 14.99 30.26 -37.52
CA VAL A 181 14.20 31.46 -37.83
C VAL A 181 14.73 32.68 -37.07
N GLU A 182 15.38 32.46 -35.93
CA GLU A 182 15.75 33.51 -34.99
C GLU A 182 16.69 34.60 -35.55
N PRO A 183 17.68 34.26 -36.38
CA PRO A 183 18.58 35.25 -36.97
C PRO A 183 17.94 36.20 -37.99
N ALA A 184 16.84 35.80 -38.65
CA ALA A 184 16.19 36.57 -39.72
C ALA A 184 15.37 37.76 -39.19
N TRP A 185 14.62 37.53 -38.12
CA TRP A 185 13.81 38.57 -37.45
C TRP A 185 14.61 39.35 -36.37
N SER A 186 15.59 38.74 -35.70
CA SER A 186 16.43 39.42 -34.69
C SER A 186 17.47 40.37 -35.29
N GLY A 187 17.67 40.33 -36.61
CA GLY A 187 18.65 41.17 -37.30
C GLY A 187 20.11 40.74 -37.13
N ARG A 188 20.40 39.61 -36.46
CA ARG A 188 21.77 39.07 -36.30
C ARG A 188 22.44 38.78 -37.65
N LEU A 189 21.67 38.42 -38.69
CA LEU A 189 22.20 38.22 -40.03
C LEU A 189 22.65 39.51 -40.74
N ARG A 190 22.25 40.71 -40.29
CA ARG A 190 22.57 41.98 -40.97
C ARG A 190 23.90 42.62 -40.56
N ARG A 191 24.60 42.12 -39.55
CA ARG A 191 25.96 42.59 -39.21
C ARG A 191 27.01 41.74 -39.94
N GLY A 192 27.23 42.03 -41.21
CA GLY A 192 28.42 41.59 -41.93
C GLY A 192 29.65 42.44 -41.54
N PRO A 193 30.86 41.88 -41.45
CA PRO A 193 32.07 42.63 -41.14
C PRO A 193 32.48 43.49 -42.33
N GLY A 194 32.44 44.81 -42.19
CA GLY A 194 33.06 45.72 -43.15
C GLY A 194 32.29 47.01 -43.39
N GLN A 195 32.38 47.95 -42.45
CA GLN A 195 32.57 49.36 -42.77
C GLN A 195 33.02 50.11 -41.52
N GLY A 196 34.33 50.10 -41.25
CA GLY A 196 34.92 51.15 -40.42
C GLY A 196 34.88 52.45 -41.22
N PRO A 197 34.55 53.61 -40.62
CA PRO A 197 34.60 54.87 -41.32
C PRO A 197 36.07 55.17 -41.64
N GLY A 198 36.40 55.26 -42.92
CA GLY A 198 37.61 55.95 -43.36
C GLY A 198 37.39 57.43 -43.11
N GLU A 199 38.12 57.99 -42.15
CA GLU A 199 38.29 59.43 -42.01
C GLU A 199 39.66 59.77 -42.60
N ASP A 200 39.64 60.53 -43.69
CA ASP A 200 40.77 61.26 -44.26
C ASP A 200 41.00 62.57 -43.48
#